data_AF-A0A6L3XQB5-F1
#
_entry.id   AF-A0A6L3XQB5-F1
#
_cell.length_a   1.000
_cell.length_b   1.000
_cell.length_c   1.000
_cell.angle_alpha   90.00
_cell.angle_beta   90.00
_cell.angle_gamma   90.00
#
_symmetry.space_group_name_H-M   'P 1'
#
loop_
_entity.id
_entity.type
_entity.pdbx_description
1 polymer ?
#
loop_
_entity_poly.entity_id
_entity_poly.type
_entity_poly.pdbx_seq_one_letter_code
_entity_poly.pdbx_strand_id
1 'polypeptide(L)'
;MITNCRIACIANREAGFYSVDNQNNEECLVRIGIDLGGTKTEVIALSEQGEQLFRHRLPTPRDDYHQTIETIARLVDMAEQATGETGTVGMGIPGSISPYTGVVKNANSTW
;
A
#
# COMPACT_ATOMS: atom_id res chain seq x y z
N MET A 1 -5.21 -2.80 10.38
CA MET A 1 -4.09 -2.65 11.36
C MET A 1 -2.81 -2.98 10.63
N ILE A 2 -2.00 -1.97 10.29
CA ILE A 2 -0.65 -2.17 9.73
C ILE A 2 0.22 -2.58 10.92
N THR A 3 0.28 -3.87 11.22
CA THR A 3 1.31 -4.40 12.09
C THR A 3 2.64 -4.29 11.37
N ASN A 4 3.68 -4.02 12.14
CA ASN A 4 5.10 -3.92 11.76
C ASN A 4 5.59 -5.22 11.08
N CYS A 5 5.11 -5.49 9.87
CA CYS A 5 5.47 -6.63 9.07
C CYS A 5 6.70 -6.22 8.28
N ARG A 6 7.88 -6.71 8.68
CA ARG A 6 9.13 -6.62 7.90
C ARG A 6 9.07 -7.38 6.56
N ILE A 7 7.88 -7.82 6.14
CA ILE A 7 7.63 -8.57 4.91
C ILE A 7 6.46 -7.86 4.20
N ALA A 8 6.77 -6.74 3.56
CA ALA A 8 6.03 -6.32 2.37
C ALA A 8 6.56 -7.14 1.20
N CYS A 9 6.06 -8.38 1.05
CA CYS A 9 6.08 -9.07 -0.25
C CYS A 9 4.77 -8.66 -0.92
N ILE A 10 4.76 -7.87 -1.99
CA ILE A 10 5.23 -8.21 -3.33
C ILE A 10 5.77 -6.94 -3.99
N ALA A 11 7.06 -6.93 -4.32
CA ALA A 11 7.60 -6.07 -5.38
C ALA A 11 8.66 -6.89 -6.12
N ASN A 12 8.43 -7.05 -7.41
CA ASN A 12 9.29 -7.74 -8.34
C ASN A 12 10.69 -7.08 -8.30
N ARG A 13 11.71 -7.78 -7.77
CA ARG A 13 13.09 -7.31 -7.80
C ARG A 13 13.68 -7.59 -9.18
N GLU A 14 13.38 -6.77 -10.18
CA GLU A 14 14.26 -6.64 -11.33
C GLU A 14 14.30 -5.19 -11.84
N ALA A 15 15.53 -4.75 -12.10
CA ALA A 15 15.95 -3.56 -12.84
C ALA A 15 15.90 -2.20 -12.13
N GLY A 16 17.10 -1.69 -11.85
CA GLY A 16 17.36 -0.44 -11.16
C GLY A 16 16.99 0.82 -11.92
N PHE A 17 16.63 1.84 -11.14
CA PHE A 17 16.60 3.25 -11.54
C PHE A 17 16.70 4.14 -10.29
N TYR A 18 17.68 3.88 -9.42
CA TYR A 18 18.05 4.83 -8.37
C TYR A 18 19.28 5.62 -8.84
N SER A 19 19.07 6.92 -9.04
CA SER A 19 20.15 7.88 -9.27
C SER A 19 21.05 7.88 -8.02
N VAL A 20 22.31 7.51 -8.20
CA VAL A 20 23.31 7.54 -7.11
C VAL A 20 23.80 8.97 -6.94
N ASP A 21 23.12 9.76 -6.12
CA ASP A 21 23.64 11.04 -5.65
C ASP A 21 24.43 10.82 -4.36
N ASN A 22 25.75 10.89 -4.53
CA ASN A 22 26.76 10.65 -3.52
C ASN A 22 26.91 11.88 -2.61
N GLN A 23 26.16 11.94 -1.50
CA GLN A 23 26.56 12.40 -0.15
C GLN A 23 25.33 12.55 0.78
N ASN A 24 25.34 11.83 1.90
CA ASN A 24 24.28 11.65 2.93
C ASN A 24 23.28 10.52 2.62
N ASN A 25 23.75 9.28 2.82
CA ASN A 25 23.00 8.03 2.67
C ASN A 25 21.97 7.83 3.79
N GLU A 26 20.87 8.58 3.75
CA GLU A 26 19.62 8.20 4.41
C GLU A 26 18.62 8.00 3.27
N GLU A 27 18.46 6.75 2.80
CA GLU A 27 17.31 6.41 1.97
C GLU A 27 16.07 6.57 2.85
N CYS A 28 15.41 7.73 2.76
CA CYS A 28 14.16 7.99 3.44
C CYS A 28 13.09 7.13 2.75
N LEU A 29 12.97 5.87 3.18
CA LEU A 29 12.10 4.93 2.50
C LEU A 29 10.68 5.07 3.06
N VAL A 30 9.83 5.79 2.33
CA VAL A 30 8.41 5.88 2.67
C VAL A 30 7.77 4.49 2.63
N ARG A 31 6.99 4.18 3.66
CA ARG A 31 6.16 2.97 3.73
C ARG A 31 4.70 3.34 3.60
N ILE A 32 4.09 2.96 2.50
CA ILE A 32 2.69 3.20 2.18
C ILE A 32 1.88 1.96 2.58
N GLY A 33 0.87 2.14 3.41
CA GLY A 33 -0.06 1.10 3.81
C GLY A 33 -1.47 1.40 3.32
N ILE A 34 -2.10 0.42 2.68
CA ILE A 34 -3.50 0.47 2.27
C ILE A 34 -4.33 -0.43 3.20
N ASP A 35 -5.47 0.05 3.68
CA ASP A 35 -6.46 -0.75 4.43
C ASP A 35 -7.77 -0.78 3.64
N LEU A 36 -8.05 -1.89 2.97
CA LEU A 36 -9.28 -2.10 2.19
C LEU A 36 -10.36 -2.72 3.07
N GLY A 37 -11.23 -1.86 3.61
CA GLY A 37 -12.45 -2.26 4.29
C GLY A 37 -13.64 -2.35 3.33
N GLY A 38 -14.77 -2.88 3.80
CA GLY A 38 -15.99 -3.07 2.98
C GLY A 38 -16.86 -1.80 2.79
N THR A 39 -16.42 -0.70 3.38
CA THR A 39 -17.10 0.60 3.32
C THR A 39 -16.14 1.73 3.01
N LYS A 40 -14.91 1.66 3.52
CA LYS A 40 -13.87 2.67 3.32
C LYS A 40 -12.55 1.98 3.01
N THR A 41 -11.82 2.56 2.06
CA THR A 41 -10.42 2.21 1.77
C THR A 41 -9.56 3.37 2.20
N GLU A 42 -8.49 3.07 2.91
CA GLU A 42 -7.60 4.05 3.54
C GLU A 42 -6.17 3.88 3.07
N VAL A 43 -5.45 4.99 2.92
CA VAL A 43 -3.99 5.02 2.77
C VAL A 43 -3.36 5.73 3.94
N ILE A 44 -2.20 5.26 4.34
CA ILE A 44 -1.29 5.94 5.26
C ILE A 44 0.14 5.83 4.73
N ALA A 45 0.87 6.94 4.69
CA ALA A 45 2.30 6.95 4.41
C ALA A 45 3.05 7.20 5.71
N LEU A 46 4.07 6.38 5.97
CA LEU A 46 4.91 6.46 7.15
C LEU A 46 6.36 6.72 6.75
N SER A 47 7.07 7.54 7.53
CA SER A 47 8.53 7.63 7.47
C SER A 47 9.17 6.32 7.95
N GLU A 48 10.49 6.20 7.77
CA GLU A 48 11.24 5.05 8.28
C GLU A 48 11.08 4.88 9.81
N GLN A 49 11.06 5.99 10.55
CA GLN A 49 10.88 6.04 12.00
C GLN A 49 9.42 5.80 12.42
N GLY A 50 8.50 5.64 11.46
CA GLY A 50 7.08 5.35 11.70
C GLY A 50 6.22 6.59 11.91
N GLU A 51 6.74 7.79 11.61
CA GLU A 51 5.96 9.02 11.65
C GLU A 51 4.93 9.03 10.52
N GLN A 52 3.71 9.49 10.82
CA GLN A 52 2.67 9.62 9.81
C GLN A 52 2.91 10.86 8.94
N LEU A 53 3.30 10.64 7.68
CA LEU A 53 3.53 11.70 6.69
C LEU A 53 2.25 12.07 5.94
N PHE A 54 1.42 11.07 5.62
CA PHE A 54 0.17 11.27 4.89
C PHE A 54 -0.89 10.27 5.32
N ARG A 55 -2.16 10.69 5.23
CA ARG A 55 -3.31 9.82 5.50
C ARG A 55 -4.54 10.30 4.74
N HIS A 56 -5.19 9.40 4.01
CA HIS A 56 -6.41 9.72 3.29
C HIS A 56 -7.37 8.54 3.21
N ARG A 57 -8.67 8.80 3.03
CA ARG A 57 -9.70 7.77 2.95
C ARG A 57 -10.66 8.07 1.82
N LEU A 58 -11.01 7.04 1.04
CA LEU A 58 -12.08 7.08 0.05
C LEU A 58 -13.14 6.02 0.37
N PRO A 59 -14.40 6.20 -0.07
CA PRO A 59 -15.39 5.13 -0.05
C PRO A 59 -14.87 3.91 -0.83
N THR A 60 -15.15 2.69 -0.35
CA THR A 60 -14.82 1.47 -1.11
C THR A 60 -15.89 1.25 -2.18
N PRO A 61 -15.52 1.19 -3.47
CA PRO A 61 -16.44 0.79 -4.54
C PRO A 61 -17.02 -0.60 -4.23
N ARG A 62 -18.28 -0.83 -4.58
CA ARG A 62 -18.94 -2.12 -4.39
C ARG A 62 -19.31 -2.70 -5.74
N ASP A 63 -19.26 -4.03 -5.81
CA ASP A 63 -19.63 -4.81 -6.99
C ASP A 63 -18.84 -4.43 -8.26
N ASP A 64 -17.66 -3.82 -8.07
CA ASP A 64 -16.76 -3.38 -9.14
C ASP A 64 -15.29 -3.55 -8.72
N TYR A 65 -14.67 -4.62 -9.21
CA TYR A 65 -13.29 -4.96 -8.90
C TYR A 65 -12.33 -3.96 -9.53
N HIS A 66 -12.59 -3.55 -10.78
CA HIS A 66 -11.73 -2.62 -11.51
C HIS A 66 -11.69 -1.27 -10.80
N GLN A 67 -12.85 -0.74 -10.41
CA GLN A 67 -12.93 0.51 -9.67
C GLN A 67 -12.25 0.41 -8.29
N THR A 68 -12.27 -0.77 -7.66
CA THR A 68 -11.54 -1.03 -6.41
C THR A 68 -10.04 -0.90 -6.63
N ILE A 69 -9.49 -1.52 -7.68
CA ILE A 69 -8.07 -1.42 -8.03
C ILE A 69 -7.66 0.03 -8.36
N GLU A 70 -8.47 0.75 -9.15
CA GLU A 70 -8.23 2.16 -9.46
C GLU A 70 -8.23 3.04 -8.21
N THR A 71 -9.13 2.78 -7.27
CA THR A 71 -9.19 3.50 -5.99
C THR A 71 -7.92 3.29 -5.18
N ILE A 72 -7.39 2.06 -5.15
CA ILE A 72 -6.14 1.74 -4.47
C ILE A 72 -4.96 2.47 -5.14
N ALA A 73 -4.85 2.41 -6.47
CA ALA A 73 -3.79 3.09 -7.22
C ALA A 73 -3.82 4.61 -6.96
N ARG A 74 -5.00 5.23 -7.06
CA ARG A 74 -5.18 6.66 -6.78
C ARG A 74 -4.75 7.03 -5.37
N LEU A 75 -5.07 6.20 -4.38
CA LEU A 75 -4.67 6.43 -2.99
C LEU A 75 -3.15 6.37 -2.80
N VAL A 76 -2.47 5.46 -3.50
CA VAL A 76 -1.00 5.40 -3.53
C VAL A 76 -0.42 6.65 -4.20
N ASP A 77 -0.90 7.03 -5.38
CA ASP A 77 -0.45 8.23 -6.09
C ASP A 77 -0.60 9.49 -5.22
N MET A 78 -1.71 9.62 -4.49
CA MET A 78 -1.94 10.73 -3.56
C MET A 78 -0.92 10.75 -2.42
N ALA A 79 -0.52 9.58 -1.93
CA ALA A 79 0.49 9.47 -0.89
C ALA A 79 1.87 9.90 -1.42
N GLU A 80 2.29 9.39 -2.56
CA GLU A 80 3.58 9.73 -3.19
C GLU A 80 3.67 11.21 -3.54
N GLN A 81 2.60 11.80 -4.07
CA GLN A 81 2.54 13.23 -4.35
C GLN A 81 2.63 14.09 -3.08
N ALA A 82 2.01 13.62 -1.98
CA ALA A 82 2.02 14.35 -0.71
C ALA A 82 3.37 14.25 0.00
N THR A 83 4.09 13.13 -0.13
CA THR A 83 5.42 12.93 0.46
C THR A 83 6.55 13.43 -0.42
N GLY A 84 6.33 13.56 -1.73
CA GLY A 84 7.37 13.87 -2.72
C GLY A 84 8.31 12.69 -2.99
N GLU A 85 7.97 11.49 -2.51
CA GLU A 85 8.82 10.31 -2.52
C GLU A 85 7.99 9.07 -2.86
N THR A 86 8.55 8.18 -3.67
CA THR A 86 8.00 6.83 -3.91
C THR A 86 8.38 5.90 -2.77
N GLY A 87 7.57 4.87 -2.52
CA GLY A 87 7.77 3.99 -1.37
C GLY A 87 7.42 2.52 -1.61
N THR A 88 7.53 1.73 -0.54
CA THR A 88 6.98 0.37 -0.53
C THR A 88 5.49 0.41 -0.24
N VAL A 89 4.70 -0.47 -0.87
CA VAL A 89 3.25 -0.56 -0.64
C VAL A 89 2.92 -1.89 0.05
N GLY A 90 2.25 -1.80 1.20
CA GLY A 90 1.67 -2.93 1.93
C GLY A 90 0.15 -2.86 1.94
N MET A 91 -0.51 -4.01 1.91
CA MET A 91 -1.97 -4.12 1.86
C MET A 91 -2.52 -4.87 3.07
N GLY A 92 -3.44 -4.24 3.80
CA GLY A 92 -4.30 -4.86 4.81
C GLY A 92 -5.70 -5.10 4.25
N ILE A 93 -6.18 -6.33 4.35
CA ILE A 93 -7.52 -6.74 3.91
C ILE A 93 -8.17 -7.68 4.93
N PRO A 94 -9.51 -7.68 5.06
CA PRO A 94 -10.23 -8.71 5.79
C PRO A 94 -10.13 -10.06 5.08
N GLY A 95 -9.78 -11.10 5.84
CA GLY A 95 -9.59 -12.44 5.32
C GLY A 95 -8.12 -12.87 5.38
N SER A 96 -7.79 -13.94 4.65
CA SER A 96 -6.42 -14.44 4.56
C SER A 96 -6.21 -15.09 3.20
N ILE A 97 -4.96 -15.11 2.70
CA ILE A 97 -4.64 -15.80 1.45
C ILE A 97 -4.75 -17.32 1.67
N SER A 98 -5.51 -17.98 0.81
CA SER A 98 -5.55 -19.45 0.77
C SER A 98 -4.27 -19.98 0.13
N PRO A 99 -3.53 -20.90 0.79
CA PRO A 99 -2.33 -21.49 0.19
C PRO A 99 -2.64 -22.38 -1.03
N TYR A 100 -3.89 -22.82 -1.18
CA TYR A 100 -4.31 -23.70 -2.27
C TYR A 100 -4.68 -22.95 -3.55
N THR A 101 -5.25 -21.75 -3.43
CA THR A 101 -5.79 -21.00 -4.57
C THR A 101 -5.06 -19.69 -4.84
N GLY A 102 -4.29 -19.17 -3.88
CA GLY A 102 -3.68 -17.84 -3.96
C GLY A 102 -4.69 -16.69 -3.82
N VAL A 103 -5.98 -17.00 -3.68
CA VAL A 103 -7.06 -16.02 -3.52
C VAL A 103 -7.38 -15.84 -2.04
N VAL A 104 -7.91 -14.67 -1.70
CA VAL A 104 -8.39 -14.34 -0.36
C VAL A 104 -9.61 -15.21 -0.01
N LYS A 105 -9.57 -15.90 1.14
CA LYS A 105 -10.75 -16.54 1.75
C LYS A 105 -11.32 -15.65 2.85
N ASN A 106 -12.64 -15.76 3.07
CA ASN A 106 -13.39 -14.96 4.05
C ASN A 106 -13.23 -13.45 3.83
N ALA A 107 -13.17 -13.03 2.56
CA ALA A 107 -13.17 -11.63 2.19
C ALA A 107 -14.56 -11.01 2.41
N ASN A 108 -14.59 -9.73 2.73
CA ASN A 108 -15.82 -8.94 2.77
C ASN A 108 -16.20 -8.37 1.39
N SER A 109 -15.28 -8.42 0.44
CA SER A 109 -15.40 -7.94 -0.94
C SER A 109 -15.18 -9.15 -1.85
N THR A 110 -16.23 -9.61 -2.53
CA THR A 110 -16.24 -10.89 -3.28
C THR A 110 -16.46 -10.71 -4.78
N TRP A 111 -16.35 -9.48 -5.27
CA TRP A 111 -16.53 -9.11 -6.68
C TRP A 111 -15.18 -8.98 -7.39
#